data_AF-A0A369K3A9-F1
#
_entry.id   AF-A0A369K3A9-F1
#
_cell.length_a   1.000
_cell.length_b   1.000
_cell.length_c   1.000
_cell.angle_alpha   90.00
_cell.angle_beta   90.00
_cell.angle_gamma   90.00
#
_symmetry.space_group_name_H-M   'P 1'
#
loop_
_entity.id
_entity.type
_entity.pdbx_description
1 polymer ?
#
loop_
_entity_poly.entity_id
_entity_poly.type
_entity_poly.pdbx_seq_one_letter_code
_entity_poly.pdbx_strand_id
1 'polypeptide(L)'
;MTDSSSSKSPGDIRSLFGLPPHSENLTRYLTFLANLVSTPVPPTPEVKAYSDAVYLNYYPLGLSLLFSPHSGYKPKSGLKFGDLNKEKLALDSIDIYNIPMHSSSDPRSKGTSSRIAELAFSTFPLSPLVLDVAKGVTDKDNKVLVRPSQLELKPGATGREIVQCLGEPERKGGGAGPSSGSIGIWCEWSKDGIMVEFGGDEAKGPQAWERGKDAVWKVITLFPPKSQG
;
A
#
# COMPACT_ATOMS: atom_id res chain seq x y z
N MET A 1 -2.53 27.25 26.80
CA MET A 1 -3.72 26.61 26.19
C MET A 1 -3.31 26.13 24.82
N THR A 2 -2.98 24.85 24.70
CA THR A 2 -2.54 24.23 23.45
C THR A 2 -3.77 23.66 22.76
N ASP A 3 -4.23 24.31 21.69
CA ASP A 3 -5.17 23.72 20.75
C ASP A 3 -4.43 22.62 19.98
N SER A 4 -4.66 21.37 20.38
CA SER A 4 -4.32 20.20 19.58
C SER A 4 -5.33 20.13 18.43
N SER A 5 -5.09 20.90 17.36
CA SER A 5 -5.88 20.76 16.14
C SER A 5 -5.58 19.38 15.54
N SER A 6 -6.42 18.40 15.87
CA SER A 6 -6.54 17.17 15.09
C SER A 6 -6.93 17.59 13.68
N SER A 7 -5.96 17.62 12.76
CA SER A 7 -6.24 17.78 11.35
C SER A 7 -7.03 16.53 10.93
N LYS A 8 -8.35 16.69 10.76
CA LYS A 8 -9.19 15.63 10.21
C LYS A 8 -8.63 15.23 8.85
N SER A 9 -8.55 13.92 8.58
CA SER A 9 -8.09 13.43 7.29
C SER A 9 -8.95 14.04 6.17
N PRO A 10 -8.36 14.33 5.00
CA PRO A 10 -9.07 14.95 3.89
C PRO A 10 -10.15 14.07 3.23
N GLY A 11 -10.43 12.89 3.78
CA GLY A 11 -11.40 11.91 3.28
C GLY A 11 -10.84 10.49 3.31
N ASP A 12 -11.63 9.55 2.79
CA ASP A 12 -11.18 8.18 2.51
C ASP A 12 -10.17 8.22 1.35
N ILE A 13 -9.00 7.60 1.54
CA ILE A 13 -7.95 7.50 0.53
C ILE A 13 -8.45 6.83 -0.78
N ARG A 14 -9.46 5.96 -0.69
CA ARG A 14 -10.06 5.29 -1.86
C ARG A 14 -10.84 6.24 -2.76
N SER A 15 -11.25 7.41 -2.26
CA SER A 15 -11.86 8.46 -3.08
C SER A 15 -10.91 9.04 -4.12
N LEU A 16 -9.61 8.71 -4.05
CA LEU A 16 -8.60 9.17 -5.00
C LEU A 16 -8.54 8.33 -6.28
N PHE A 17 -9.11 7.12 -6.30
CA PHE A 17 -9.08 6.26 -7.49
C PHE A 17 -9.73 6.95 -8.69
N GLY A 18 -9.13 6.74 -9.86
CA GLY A 18 -9.55 7.36 -11.12
C GLY A 18 -9.08 8.80 -11.32
N LEU A 19 -8.57 9.48 -10.29
CA LEU A 19 -8.11 10.87 -10.41
C LEU A 19 -6.77 10.96 -11.17
N PRO A 20 -6.54 12.05 -11.93
CA PRO A 20 -5.25 12.29 -12.56
C PRO A 20 -4.21 12.82 -11.57
N PRO A 21 -2.90 12.74 -11.89
CA PRO A 21 -1.82 13.18 -11.00
C PRO A 21 -1.86 14.66 -10.59
N HIS A 22 -2.57 15.52 -11.32
CA HIS A 22 -2.68 16.96 -11.04
C HIS A 22 -4.00 17.34 -10.32
N SER A 23 -4.82 16.36 -9.95
CA SER A 23 -6.10 16.61 -9.26
C SER A 23 -5.89 17.38 -7.95
N GLU A 24 -6.79 18.33 -7.66
CA GLU A 24 -6.79 19.10 -6.42
C GLU A 24 -6.96 18.20 -5.19
N ASN A 25 -7.82 17.18 -5.28
CA ASN A 25 -8.05 16.23 -4.18
C ASN A 25 -6.79 15.43 -3.86
N LEU A 26 -6.07 14.96 -4.89
CA LEU A 26 -4.81 14.25 -4.70
C LEU A 26 -3.73 15.17 -4.10
N THR A 27 -3.61 16.40 -4.62
CA THR A 27 -2.67 17.40 -4.11
C THR A 27 -2.96 17.73 -2.64
N ARG A 28 -4.23 17.89 -2.28
CA ARG A 28 -4.68 18.11 -0.90
C ARG A 28 -4.32 16.94 0.02
N TYR A 29 -4.51 15.71 -0.46
CA TYR A 29 -4.15 14.49 0.27
C TYR A 29 -2.64 14.39 0.53
N LEU A 30 -1.82 14.60 -0.51
CA LEU A 30 -0.37 14.59 -0.39
C LEU A 30 0.14 15.71 0.53
N THR A 31 -0.48 16.89 0.50
CA THR A 31 -0.14 18.00 1.39
C THR A 31 -0.48 17.70 2.84
N PHE A 32 -1.64 17.06 3.08
CA PHE A 32 -2.00 16.57 4.41
C PHE A 32 -0.95 15.59 4.95
N LEU A 33 -0.53 14.60 4.15
CA LEU A 33 0.53 13.66 4.56
C LEU A 33 1.89 14.34 4.78
N ALA A 34 2.26 15.29 3.91
CA ALA A 34 3.49 16.06 4.04
C ALA A 34 3.54 16.82 5.37
N ASN A 35 2.41 17.41 5.79
CA ASN A 35 2.29 18.08 7.08
C ASN A 35 2.46 17.11 8.27
N LEU A 36 1.96 15.87 8.16
CA LEU A 36 2.15 14.85 9.22
C LEU A 36 3.62 14.47 9.41
N VAL A 37 4.44 14.56 8.37
CA VAL A 37 5.89 14.33 8.44
C VAL A 37 6.70 15.63 8.59
N SER A 38 6.06 16.73 8.99
CA SER A 38 6.69 18.05 9.20
C SER A 38 7.41 18.62 7.98
N THR A 39 6.91 18.32 6.78
CA THR A 39 7.37 18.90 5.52
C THR A 39 6.32 19.87 4.96
N PRO A 40 6.65 21.15 4.72
CA PRO A 40 5.66 22.17 4.34
C PRO A 40 5.12 22.02 2.91
N VAL A 41 5.79 21.20 2.09
CA VAL A 41 5.42 20.96 0.69
C VAL A 41 5.51 19.46 0.43
N PRO A 42 4.56 18.86 -0.32
CA PRO A 42 4.68 17.47 -0.76
C PRO A 42 6.04 17.19 -1.41
N PRO A 43 6.72 16.09 -1.04
CA PRO A 43 7.97 15.73 -1.69
C PRO A 43 7.73 15.44 -3.19
N THR A 44 8.71 15.81 -4.02
CA THR A 44 8.68 15.44 -5.44
C THR A 44 8.76 13.92 -5.58
N PRO A 45 7.84 13.27 -6.32
CA PRO A 45 7.88 11.82 -6.49
C PRO A 45 9.03 11.38 -7.40
N GLU A 46 9.59 10.20 -7.14
CA GLU A 46 10.35 9.48 -8.16
C GLU A 46 9.39 8.83 -9.15
N VAL A 47 9.58 9.12 -10.44
CA VAL A 47 8.76 8.56 -11.52
C VAL A 47 9.40 7.30 -12.07
N LYS A 48 8.66 6.19 -12.04
CA LYS A 48 8.97 4.98 -12.81
C LYS A 48 7.86 4.76 -13.83
N ALA A 49 8.17 5.00 -15.09
CA ALA A 49 7.21 4.93 -16.18
C ALA A 49 7.47 3.70 -17.06
N TYR A 50 6.38 3.01 -17.38
CA TYR A 50 6.28 1.87 -18.28
C TYR A 50 5.16 2.17 -19.29
N SER A 51 5.09 1.39 -20.37
CA SER A 51 4.08 1.63 -21.42
C SER A 51 2.63 1.47 -20.94
N ASP A 52 2.43 0.75 -19.84
CA ASP A 52 1.18 0.30 -19.25
C ASP A 52 0.95 0.81 -17.82
N ALA A 53 1.94 1.46 -17.20
CA ALA A 53 1.82 1.98 -15.83
C ALA A 53 2.81 3.12 -15.57
N VAL A 54 2.43 4.05 -14.69
CA VAL A 54 3.33 5.08 -14.15
C VAL A 54 3.25 5.05 -12.63
N TYR A 55 4.39 4.80 -11.99
CA TYR A 55 4.51 4.89 -10.55
C TYR A 55 5.03 6.27 -10.15
N LEU A 56 4.36 6.90 -9.20
CA LEU A 56 4.84 8.07 -8.47
C LEU A 56 5.18 7.64 -7.05
N ASN A 57 6.47 7.47 -6.77
CA ASN A 57 6.96 7.01 -5.47
C ASN A 57 7.27 8.20 -4.56
N TYR A 58 6.53 8.34 -3.46
CA TYR A 58 6.73 9.36 -2.44
C TYR A 58 7.40 8.73 -1.21
N TYR A 59 8.69 8.42 -1.33
CA TYR A 59 9.45 7.69 -0.31
C TYR A 59 9.32 8.23 1.12
N PRO A 60 9.44 9.56 1.37
CA PRO A 60 9.31 10.11 2.72
C PRO A 60 7.90 9.97 3.31
N LEU A 61 6.89 9.78 2.47
CA LEU A 61 5.51 9.60 2.89
C LEU A 61 5.14 8.12 3.06
N GLY A 62 6.01 7.17 2.70
CA GLY A 62 5.67 5.76 2.70
C GLY A 62 4.52 5.42 1.74
N LEU A 63 4.49 6.07 0.58
CA LEU A 63 3.36 6.01 -0.35
C LEU A 63 3.86 5.84 -1.79
N SER A 64 3.32 4.89 -2.54
CA SER A 64 3.45 4.82 -4.00
C SER A 64 2.08 4.87 -4.65
N LEU A 65 1.98 5.63 -5.74
CA LEU A 65 0.77 5.78 -6.52
C LEU A 65 0.99 5.19 -7.92
N LEU A 66 0.21 4.19 -8.30
CA LEU A 66 0.23 3.59 -9.62
C LEU A 66 -0.88 4.19 -10.46
N PHE A 67 -0.51 4.79 -11.59
CA PHE A 67 -1.44 5.32 -12.58
C PHE A 67 -1.47 4.44 -13.82
N SER A 68 -2.67 4.09 -14.27
CA SER A 68 -2.87 3.43 -15.56
C SER A 68 -2.99 4.48 -16.67
N PRO A 69 -2.24 4.32 -17.78
CA PRO A 69 -2.42 5.15 -18.96
C PRO A 69 -3.68 4.77 -19.72
N HIS A 70 -4.38 5.77 -20.24
CA HIS A 70 -5.58 5.59 -21.06
C HIS A 70 -5.52 6.46 -22.31
N SER A 71 -6.58 6.39 -23.14
CA SER A 71 -6.71 7.20 -24.36
C SER A 71 -5.49 7.11 -25.29
N GLY A 72 -4.96 5.89 -25.42
CA GLY A 72 -3.82 5.54 -26.28
C GLY A 72 -2.45 6.05 -25.82
N TYR A 73 -2.34 6.64 -24.62
CA TYR A 73 -1.05 7.05 -24.09
C TYR A 73 -0.17 5.83 -23.78
N LYS A 74 1.10 5.91 -24.17
CA LYS A 74 2.13 4.90 -23.87
C LYS A 74 3.36 5.64 -23.30
N PRO A 75 3.45 5.80 -21.97
CA PRO A 75 4.61 6.42 -21.34
C PRO A 75 5.90 5.68 -21.73
N LYS A 76 7.01 6.42 -21.80
CA LYS A 76 8.33 5.87 -22.04
C LYS A 76 9.08 5.76 -20.71
N SER A 77 10.04 4.85 -20.63
CA SER A 77 10.95 4.78 -19.49
C SER A 77 11.78 6.06 -19.36
N GLY A 78 12.16 6.40 -18.13
CA GLY A 78 13.01 7.56 -17.84
C GLY A 78 12.32 8.93 -17.87
N LEU A 79 11.00 9.00 -18.06
CA LEU A 79 10.25 10.25 -17.98
C LEU A 79 10.31 10.86 -16.56
N LYS A 80 10.40 12.19 -16.48
CA LYS A 80 10.24 12.93 -15.23
C LYS A 80 8.77 13.34 -15.05
N PHE A 81 8.39 13.75 -13.84
CA PHE A 81 7.01 14.13 -13.53
C PHE A 81 6.47 15.27 -14.42
N GLY A 82 7.33 16.21 -14.83
CA GLY A 82 6.97 17.29 -15.75
C GLY A 82 6.68 16.84 -17.19
N ASP A 83 7.22 15.68 -17.60
CA ASP A 83 7.13 15.16 -18.98
C ASP A 83 5.89 14.25 -19.19
N LEU A 84 5.17 13.93 -18.11
CA LEU A 84 4.01 13.06 -18.16
C LEU A 84 2.80 13.78 -18.78
N ASN A 85 2.06 13.07 -19.64
CA ASN A 85 0.72 13.51 -20.02
C ASN A 85 -0.29 13.14 -18.93
N LYS A 86 -0.41 14.00 -17.91
CA LYS A 86 -1.17 13.74 -16.68
C LYS A 86 -2.68 13.57 -16.92
N GLU A 87 -3.23 14.19 -17.97
CA GLU A 87 -4.64 14.03 -18.35
C GLU A 87 -4.98 12.64 -18.89
N LYS A 88 -3.96 11.87 -19.27
CA LYS A 88 -4.09 10.51 -19.80
C LYS A 88 -3.69 9.44 -18.79
N LEU A 89 -3.67 9.79 -17.51
CA LEU A 89 -3.31 8.94 -16.40
C LEU A 89 -4.46 8.97 -15.38
N ALA A 90 -4.85 7.80 -14.90
CA ALA A 90 -5.85 7.65 -13.84
C ALA A 90 -5.28 6.79 -12.72
N LEU A 91 -5.45 7.22 -11.46
CA LEU A 91 -4.96 6.48 -10.30
C LEU A 91 -5.66 5.12 -10.20
N ASP A 92 -4.89 4.05 -10.22
CA ASP A 92 -5.37 2.66 -10.26
C ASP A 92 -5.08 1.92 -8.97
N SER A 93 -3.87 2.06 -8.42
CA SER A 93 -3.53 1.48 -7.12
C SER A 93 -2.70 2.40 -6.24
N ILE A 94 -2.77 2.14 -4.94
CA ILE A 94 -2.05 2.88 -3.91
C ILE A 94 -1.32 1.87 -3.02
N ASP A 95 0.00 1.93 -3.00
CA ASP A 95 0.81 1.14 -2.07
C ASP A 95 1.17 1.98 -0.86
N ILE A 96 0.87 1.45 0.32
CA ILE A 96 1.14 2.09 1.62
C ILE A 96 2.16 1.22 2.35
N TYR A 97 3.25 1.85 2.77
CA TYR A 97 4.41 1.18 3.34
C TYR A 97 4.43 1.29 4.87
N ASN A 98 4.80 0.19 5.53
CA ASN A 98 5.09 0.10 6.95
C ASN A 98 6.49 -0.50 7.10
N ILE A 99 7.49 0.37 6.95
CA ILE A 99 8.89 0.00 7.06
C ILE A 99 9.40 0.52 8.41
N PRO A 100 9.61 -0.36 9.41
CA PRO A 100 10.23 0.05 10.65
C PRO A 100 11.53 0.79 10.32
N MET A 101 11.77 1.94 10.94
CA MET A 101 13.07 2.60 10.84
C MET A 101 14.11 1.60 11.32
N HIS A 102 14.81 0.96 10.37
CA HIS A 102 15.91 0.08 10.72
C HIS A 102 16.94 0.94 11.44
N SER A 103 17.22 0.61 12.71
CA SER A 103 18.46 1.05 13.34
C SER A 103 19.58 0.65 12.38
N SER A 104 20.38 1.62 11.97
CA SER A 104 21.42 1.57 10.93
C SER A 104 22.60 0.63 11.23
N SER A 105 22.38 -0.47 11.96
CA SER A 105 23.41 -1.28 12.60
C SER A 105 23.41 -2.77 12.24
N ASP A 106 22.58 -3.27 11.31
CA ASP A 106 22.72 -4.68 10.85
C ASP A 106 23.44 -4.79 9.48
N PRO A 107 24.74 -5.15 9.48
CA PRO A 107 25.55 -5.26 8.26
C PRO A 107 25.20 -6.46 7.37
N ARG A 108 24.19 -7.26 7.72
CA ARG A 108 23.78 -8.47 6.96
C ARG A 108 22.82 -8.21 5.80
N SER A 109 22.41 -6.97 5.56
CA SER A 109 21.45 -6.62 4.51
C SER A 109 22.10 -6.31 3.15
N LYS A 110 22.89 -7.24 2.59
CA LYS A 110 23.15 -7.23 1.14
C LYS A 110 21.89 -7.66 0.40
N GLY A 111 20.93 -6.73 0.29
CA GLY A 111 19.65 -6.95 -0.37
C GLY A 111 19.77 -7.03 -1.89
N THR A 112 18.86 -7.77 -2.51
CA THR A 112 18.55 -7.65 -3.94
C THR A 112 18.09 -6.23 -4.28
N SER A 113 18.15 -5.83 -5.56
CA SER A 113 17.75 -4.47 -6.01
C SER A 113 16.33 -4.08 -5.60
N SER A 114 15.39 -5.04 -5.54
CA SER A 114 14.02 -4.82 -5.05
C SER A 114 13.99 -4.42 -3.57
N ARG A 115 14.77 -5.09 -2.72
CA ARG A 115 14.86 -4.79 -1.28
C ARG A 115 15.46 -3.41 -1.02
N ILE A 116 16.39 -2.95 -1.87
CA ILE A 116 17.00 -1.61 -1.77
C ILE A 116 15.97 -0.52 -2.09
N ALA A 117 15.15 -0.71 -3.13
CA ALA A 117 14.09 0.24 -3.47
C ALA A 117 13.01 0.32 -2.39
N GLU A 118 12.66 -0.82 -1.77
CA GLU A 118 11.72 -0.86 -0.64
C GLU A 118 12.26 -0.19 0.62
N LEU A 119 13.56 -0.36 0.91
CA LEU A 119 14.24 0.30 2.04
C LEU A 119 14.31 1.83 1.89
N ALA A 120 14.04 2.37 0.70
CA ALA A 120 13.93 3.81 0.51
C ALA A 120 12.64 4.38 1.11
N PHE A 121 11.56 3.59 1.24
CA PHE A 121 10.29 4.06 1.79
C PHE A 121 10.33 4.18 3.32
N SER A 122 9.72 5.25 3.83
CA SER A 122 9.41 5.41 5.25
C SER A 122 8.09 4.73 5.61
N THR A 123 7.77 4.60 6.90
CA THR A 123 6.41 4.22 7.33
C THR A 123 5.41 5.34 7.03
N PHE A 124 4.25 4.95 6.51
CA PHE A 124 3.13 5.83 6.25
C PHE A 124 2.70 6.59 7.53
N PRO A 125 2.57 7.93 7.48
CA PRO A 125 2.46 8.74 8.69
C PRO A 125 1.06 8.72 9.34
N LEU A 126 0.04 8.24 8.64
CA LEU A 126 -1.31 8.14 9.18
C LEU A 126 -1.50 6.78 9.86
N SER A 127 -1.56 6.78 11.20
CA SER A 127 -1.74 5.58 12.02
C SER A 127 -2.78 5.83 13.14
N PRO A 128 -3.80 4.97 13.30
CA PRO A 128 -4.09 3.80 12.46
C PRO A 128 -4.58 4.21 11.06
N LEU A 129 -4.29 3.36 10.06
CA LEU A 129 -4.94 3.44 8.75
C LEU A 129 -6.30 2.74 8.86
N VAL A 130 -7.38 3.49 8.68
CA VAL A 130 -8.76 2.99 8.76
C VAL A 130 -9.30 2.79 7.36
N LEU A 131 -9.76 1.58 7.03
CA LEU A 131 -10.28 1.21 5.72
C LEU A 131 -11.68 0.63 5.84
N ASP A 132 -12.61 1.08 5.00
CA ASP A 132 -13.94 0.48 4.93
C ASP A 132 -13.88 -0.94 4.33
N VAL A 133 -14.63 -1.86 4.94
CA VAL A 133 -14.70 -3.27 4.55
C VAL A 133 -16.04 -3.53 3.85
N ALA A 134 -16.02 -4.31 2.78
CA ALA A 134 -17.21 -4.63 2.01
C ALA A 134 -18.23 -5.41 2.86
N LYS A 135 -19.50 -4.99 2.78
CA LYS A 135 -20.62 -5.67 3.45
C LYS A 135 -21.13 -6.83 2.60
N GLY A 136 -21.72 -7.84 3.24
CA GLY A 136 -22.38 -8.94 2.54
C GLY A 136 -21.43 -9.83 1.72
N VAL A 137 -20.14 -9.85 2.05
CA VAL A 137 -19.18 -10.74 1.41
C VAL A 137 -19.46 -12.18 1.86
N THR A 138 -19.56 -13.08 0.89
CA THR A 138 -19.70 -14.52 1.12
C THR A 138 -18.35 -15.24 1.09
N ASP A 139 -18.25 -16.31 1.89
CA ASP A 139 -17.16 -17.28 1.82
C ASP A 139 -17.34 -18.28 0.65
N LYS A 140 -16.44 -19.27 0.58
CA LYS A 140 -16.44 -20.32 -0.46
C LYS A 140 -17.67 -21.22 -0.40
N ASP A 141 -18.38 -21.26 0.73
CA ASP A 141 -19.59 -22.06 0.96
C ASP A 141 -20.86 -21.20 0.79
N ASN A 142 -20.74 -20.00 0.21
CA ASN A 142 -21.81 -19.00 0.03
C ASN A 142 -22.42 -18.48 1.34
N LYS A 143 -21.73 -18.62 2.48
CA LYS A 143 -22.19 -18.07 3.74
C LYS A 143 -21.72 -16.63 3.88
N VAL A 144 -22.64 -15.74 4.27
CA VAL A 144 -22.33 -14.34 4.55
C VAL A 144 -21.39 -14.25 5.74
N LEU A 145 -20.23 -13.63 5.54
CA LEU A 145 -19.24 -13.40 6.58
C LEU A 145 -19.72 -12.26 7.50
N VAL A 146 -19.66 -12.52 8.81
CA VAL A 146 -19.87 -11.49 9.84
C VAL A 146 -18.51 -10.83 10.11
N ARG A 147 -18.34 -9.62 9.61
CA ARG A 147 -17.09 -8.85 9.70
C ARG A 147 -17.38 -7.43 10.22
N PRO A 148 -16.41 -6.77 10.88
CA PRO A 148 -16.50 -5.34 11.18
C PRO A 148 -16.72 -4.51 9.90
N SER A 149 -17.28 -3.31 10.03
CA SER A 149 -17.42 -2.38 8.90
C SER A 149 -16.10 -1.75 8.46
N GLN A 150 -15.08 -1.80 9.32
CA GLN A 150 -13.79 -1.17 9.09
C GLN A 150 -12.64 -2.07 9.56
N LEU A 151 -11.53 -2.01 8.83
CA LEU A 151 -10.23 -2.55 9.21
C LEU A 151 -9.38 -1.40 9.75
N GLU A 152 -8.98 -1.49 11.03
CA GLU A 152 -8.00 -0.58 11.63
C GLU A 152 -6.60 -1.20 11.57
N LEU A 153 -5.75 -0.66 10.70
CA LEU A 153 -4.41 -1.16 10.48
C LEU A 153 -3.38 -0.29 11.22
N LYS A 154 -2.92 -0.80 12.37
CA LYS A 154 -1.80 -0.22 13.13
C LYS A 154 -0.46 -0.73 12.59
N PRO A 155 0.66 -0.02 12.77
CA PRO A 155 1.98 -0.49 12.34
C PRO A 155 2.39 -1.87 12.87
N GLY A 156 1.87 -2.27 14.04
CA GLY A 156 2.11 -3.60 14.61
C GLY A 156 1.11 -4.68 14.21
N ALA A 157 0.16 -4.38 13.32
CA ALA A 157 -0.90 -5.32 12.99
C ALA A 157 -0.35 -6.58 12.30
N THR A 158 -0.87 -7.73 12.70
CA THR A 158 -0.38 -9.05 12.29
C THR A 158 -1.30 -9.70 11.26
N GLY A 159 -0.80 -10.73 10.56
CA GLY A 159 -1.61 -11.56 9.67
C GLY A 159 -2.86 -12.12 10.35
N ARG A 160 -2.75 -12.52 11.63
CA ARG A 160 -3.89 -13.00 12.42
C ARG A 160 -4.98 -11.95 12.55
N GLU A 161 -4.62 -10.72 12.92
CA GLU A 161 -5.60 -9.63 13.13
C GLU A 161 -6.29 -9.24 11.82
N ILE A 162 -5.55 -9.20 10.71
CA ILE A 162 -6.10 -8.89 9.39
C ILE A 162 -7.05 -9.98 8.93
N VAL A 163 -6.68 -11.26 9.04
CA VAL A 163 -7.55 -12.40 8.68
C VAL A 163 -8.77 -12.48 9.61
N GLN A 164 -8.63 -12.17 10.89
CA GLN A 164 -9.76 -12.14 11.82
C GLN A 164 -10.78 -11.05 11.44
N CYS A 165 -10.32 -9.93 10.87
CA CYS A 165 -11.19 -8.86 10.39
C CYS A 165 -11.82 -9.18 9.02
N LEU A 166 -11.00 -9.60 8.05
CA LEU A 166 -11.39 -9.75 6.64
C LEU A 166 -11.88 -11.16 6.27
N GLY A 167 -11.62 -12.16 7.10
CA GLY A 167 -11.82 -13.58 6.75
C GLY A 167 -10.71 -14.12 5.83
N GLU A 168 -10.95 -15.29 5.25
CA GLU A 168 -9.99 -15.94 4.35
C GLU A 168 -9.80 -15.17 3.04
N PRO A 169 -8.55 -14.96 2.57
CA PRO A 169 -8.29 -14.25 1.32
C PRO A 169 -8.67 -15.10 0.10
N GLU A 170 -9.08 -14.47 -1.01
CA GLU A 170 -9.34 -15.19 -2.26
C GLU A 170 -8.06 -15.62 -2.97
N ARG A 171 -6.99 -14.84 -2.84
CA ARG A 171 -5.69 -15.14 -3.45
C ARG A 171 -4.58 -14.99 -2.41
N LYS A 172 -3.55 -15.82 -2.54
CA LYS A 172 -2.39 -15.81 -1.66
C LYS A 172 -1.17 -16.34 -2.40
N GLY A 173 0.02 -15.89 -2.03
CA GLY A 173 1.27 -16.32 -2.68
C GLY A 173 2.51 -15.85 -1.94
N GLY A 174 3.69 -16.17 -2.50
CA GLY A 174 4.97 -15.84 -1.88
C GLY A 174 5.45 -16.88 -0.85
N GLY A 175 6.47 -16.52 -0.06
CA GLY A 175 7.10 -17.38 0.95
C GLY A 175 8.06 -18.45 0.41
N ALA A 176 7.89 -18.86 -0.86
CA ALA A 176 8.77 -19.81 -1.54
C ALA A 176 10.01 -19.09 -2.12
N GLY A 177 11.14 -19.21 -1.43
CA GLY A 177 12.43 -18.73 -1.90
C GLY A 177 13.52 -18.94 -0.85
N PRO A 178 14.82 -18.93 -1.22
CA PRO A 178 15.90 -18.98 -0.24
C PRO A 178 15.75 -17.83 0.76
N SER A 179 16.11 -18.07 2.02
CA SER A 179 16.01 -17.10 3.14
C SER A 179 16.71 -15.76 2.86
N SER A 180 17.66 -15.73 1.91
CA SER A 180 18.36 -14.52 1.44
C SER A 180 17.61 -13.66 0.41
N GLY A 181 16.47 -14.12 -0.15
CA GLY A 181 15.82 -13.42 -1.27
C GLY A 181 14.33 -13.71 -1.52
N SER A 182 13.64 -14.46 -0.64
CA SER A 182 12.20 -14.70 -0.78
C SER A 182 11.39 -13.40 -0.69
N ILE A 183 10.42 -13.26 -1.61
CA ILE A 183 9.27 -12.37 -1.43
C ILE A 183 8.51 -12.88 -0.20
N GLY A 184 8.05 -11.98 0.67
CA GLY A 184 7.22 -12.36 1.80
C GLY A 184 5.92 -13.04 1.34
N ILE A 185 5.22 -13.71 2.24
CA ILE A 185 3.85 -14.13 1.92
C ILE A 185 2.95 -12.90 1.72
N TRP A 186 1.95 -13.03 0.86
CA TRP A 186 0.95 -12.00 0.62
C TRP A 186 -0.44 -12.62 0.50
N CYS A 187 -1.45 -11.83 0.85
CA CYS A 187 -2.87 -12.19 0.81
C CYS A 187 -3.67 -11.08 0.12
N GLU A 188 -4.66 -11.43 -0.68
CA GLU A 188 -5.54 -10.49 -1.39
C GLU A 188 -7.01 -10.77 -1.05
N TRP A 189 -7.70 -9.70 -0.67
CA TRP A 189 -9.15 -9.60 -0.49
C TRP A 189 -9.74 -8.75 -1.63
N SER A 190 -10.00 -9.41 -2.75
CA SER A 190 -10.39 -8.78 -4.04
C SER A 190 -11.69 -7.97 -3.92
N LYS A 191 -12.65 -8.47 -3.13
CA LYS A 191 -13.95 -7.80 -2.88
C LYS A 191 -13.81 -6.57 -1.99
N ASP A 192 -12.75 -6.51 -1.19
CA ASP A 192 -12.44 -5.37 -0.32
C ASP A 192 -11.48 -4.37 -0.99
N GLY A 193 -10.88 -4.73 -2.14
CA GLY A 193 -9.88 -3.89 -2.80
C GLY A 193 -8.57 -3.79 -2.02
N ILE A 194 -8.18 -4.88 -1.34
CA ILE A 194 -7.03 -4.93 -0.43
C ILE A 194 -6.10 -6.08 -0.81
N MET A 195 -4.80 -5.81 -0.91
CA MET A 195 -3.75 -6.83 -0.87
C MET A 195 -2.75 -6.45 0.23
N VAL A 196 -2.32 -7.43 1.01
CA VAL A 196 -1.34 -7.22 2.10
C VAL A 196 -0.14 -8.11 1.87
N GLU A 197 1.04 -7.51 1.88
CA GLU A 197 2.31 -8.22 1.95
C GLU A 197 2.85 -8.19 3.38
N PHE A 198 3.32 -9.34 3.86
CA PHE A 198 3.86 -9.49 5.21
C PHE A 198 5.39 -9.43 5.22
N GLY A 199 5.93 -8.80 6.25
CA GLY A 199 7.36 -8.62 6.46
C GLY A 199 7.92 -9.49 7.59
N GLY A 200 9.22 -9.31 7.84
CA GLY A 200 9.95 -10.03 8.89
C GLY A 200 10.34 -11.46 8.52
N ASP A 201 11.00 -12.12 9.47
CA ASP A 201 11.46 -13.50 9.30
C ASP A 201 10.29 -14.50 9.31
N GLU A 202 9.17 -14.14 9.96
CA GLU A 202 7.94 -14.95 9.99
C GLU A 202 7.26 -15.07 8.62
N ALA A 203 7.46 -14.10 7.72
CA ALA A 203 6.86 -14.09 6.40
C ALA A 203 7.71 -14.80 5.33
N LYS A 204 8.83 -15.45 5.69
CA LYS A 204 9.82 -16.00 4.74
C LYS A 204 10.22 -17.43 5.03
N GLY A 205 10.68 -18.11 3.98
CA GLY A 205 11.22 -19.46 4.06
C GLY A 205 10.16 -20.56 4.08
N PRO A 206 10.57 -21.83 4.25
CA PRO A 206 9.69 -22.99 4.08
C PRO A 206 8.46 -23.01 4.98
N GLN A 207 8.50 -22.31 6.12
CA GLN A 207 7.44 -22.27 7.14
C GLN A 207 6.72 -20.91 7.19
N ALA A 208 6.78 -20.12 6.11
CA ALA A 208 6.21 -18.78 6.09
C ALA A 208 4.69 -18.79 6.26
N TRP A 209 4.00 -19.82 5.75
CA TRP A 209 2.53 -19.89 5.82
C TRP A 209 2.04 -20.32 7.20
N GLU A 210 2.81 -21.12 7.93
CA GLU A 210 2.54 -21.56 9.28
C GLU A 210 2.76 -20.44 10.30
N ARG A 211 3.78 -19.60 10.05
CA ARG A 211 4.18 -18.49 10.93
C ARG A 211 3.58 -17.15 10.52
N GLY A 212 3.02 -17.06 9.31
CA GLY A 212 2.46 -15.83 8.73
C GLY A 212 1.39 -15.13 9.57
N LYS A 213 0.70 -15.88 10.42
CA LYS A 213 -0.26 -15.31 11.39
C LYS A 213 0.38 -14.29 12.34
N ASP A 214 1.66 -14.47 12.66
CA ASP A 214 2.43 -13.61 13.58
C ASP A 214 3.26 -12.56 12.81
N ALA A 215 3.28 -12.64 11.47
CA ALA A 215 3.99 -11.68 10.64
C ALA A 215 3.26 -10.33 10.59
N VAL A 216 4.03 -9.25 10.73
CA VAL A 216 3.52 -7.88 10.64
C VAL A 216 3.39 -7.47 9.18
N TRP A 217 2.32 -6.75 8.84
CA TRP A 217 2.17 -6.21 7.49
C TRP A 217 3.29 -5.22 7.16
N LYS A 218 3.77 -5.26 5.92
CA LYS A 218 4.85 -4.41 5.43
C LYS A 218 4.35 -3.47 4.34
N VAL A 219 3.49 -3.96 3.45
CA VAL A 219 2.86 -3.17 2.40
C VAL A 219 1.39 -3.54 2.36
N ILE A 220 0.53 -2.54 2.25
CA ILE A 220 -0.86 -2.72 1.87
C ILE A 220 -1.10 -2.00 0.55
N THR A 221 -1.55 -2.75 -0.45
CA THR A 221 -1.97 -2.22 -1.75
C THR A 221 -3.48 -2.08 -1.74
N LEU A 222 -3.96 -0.88 -2.04
CA LEU A 222 -5.36 -0.59 -2.26
C LEU A 222 -5.63 -0.47 -3.75
N PHE A 223 -6.75 -1.04 -4.20
CA PHE A 223 -7.23 -0.96 -5.58
C PHE A 223 -8.76 -0.90 -5.60
N PRO A 224 -9.39 -0.45 -6.70
CA PRO A 224 -10.84 -0.46 -6.86
C PRO A 224 -11.42 -1.86 -6.55
N PRO A 225 -12.36 -1.98 -5.60
CA PRO A 225 -12.97 -3.26 -5.26
C PRO A 225 -13.62 -3.91 -6.49
N LYS A 226 -13.44 -5.23 -6.66
CA LYS A 226 -14.14 -5.96 -7.72
C LYS A 226 -15.62 -6.03 -7.38
N SER A 227 -16.46 -5.64 -8.35
CA SER A 227 -17.92 -5.78 -8.24
C SER A 227 -18.29 -7.23 -7.92
N GLN A 228 -19.31 -7.45 -7.08
CA GLN A 228 -19.90 -8.79 -6.95
C GLN A 228 -20.52 -9.15 -8.31
N GLY A 229 -19.86 -10.06 -9.03
CA GLY A 229 -20.42 -10.72 -10.21
C GLY A 229 -21.46 -11.76 -9.81
#